data_AF-A0A392S7F7-F1
#
_entry.id   AF-A0A392S7F7-F1
#
_cell.length_a   1.000
_cell.length_b   1.000
_cell.length_c   1.000
_cell.angle_alpha   90.00
_cell.angle_beta   90.00
_cell.angle_gamma   90.00
#
_symmetry.space_group_name_H-M   'P 1'
#
loop_
_entity.id
_entity.type
_entity.pdbx_description
1 polymer ?
#
loop_
_entity_poly.entity_id
_entity_poly.type
_entity_poly.pdbx_seq_one_letter_code
_entity_poly.pdbx_strand_id
1 'polypeptide(L)' 'MELILANQSVVNPYGKIEDVLVKIEDLVFPVDFVILDIDVDAEKE' A
#
# COMPACT_ATOMS: atom_id res chain seq x y z
N MET A 1 4.86 12.64 1.01
CA MET A 1 5.53 11.47 0.40
C MET A 1 4.67 11.12 -0.79
N GLU A 2 5.23 11.08 -1.99
CA GLU A 2 4.48 10.77 -3.21
C GLU A 2 4.97 9.42 -3.73
N LEU A 3 4.04 8.55 -4.15
CA LEU A 3 4.36 7.26 -4.72
C LEU A 3 4.12 7.29 -6.22
N ILE A 4 5.11 6.81 -6.99
CA ILE A 4 5.00 6.61 -8.42
C ILE A 4 4.71 5.13 -8.64
N LEU A 5 3.54 4.82 -9.16
CA LEU A 5 3.13 3.46 -9.46
C LEU A 5 3.76 2.97 -10.79
N ALA A 6 3.71 1.67 -11.05
CA ALA A 6 4.25 1.09 -12.28
C ALA A 6 3.58 1.63 -13.56
N ASN A 7 2.33 2.08 -13.46
CA ASN A 7 1.59 2.76 -14.52
C ASN A 7 1.92 4.27 -14.62
N GLN A 8 2.97 4.74 -13.94
CA GLN A 8 3.42 6.13 -13.87
C GLN A 8 2.42 7.11 -13.24
N SER A 9 1.32 6.62 -12.65
CA SER A 9 0.41 7.47 -11.89
C SER A 9 1.05 7.86 -10.56
N VAL A 10 0.86 9.11 -10.15
CA VAL A 10 1.31 9.63 -8.87
C VAL A 10 0.16 9.53 -7.88
N VAL A 11 0.36 8.81 -6.77
CA VAL A 11 -0.64 8.66 -5.71
C VAL A 11 -0.08 9.25 -4.42
N ASN A 12 -0.92 10.04 -3.75
CA ASN A 12 -0.64 10.51 -2.42
C ASN A 12 -1.21 9.50 -1.40
N PRO A 13 -0.36 8.80 -0.62
CA PRO A 13 -0.82 7.84 0.36
C PRO A 13 -1.62 8.53 1.47
N TYR A 14 -2.60 7.82 2.03
CA TYR A 14 -3.34 8.27 3.20
C TYR A 14 -2.49 8.22 4.46
N GLY A 15 -1.64 7.20 4.55
CA GLY A 15 -0.76 7.03 5.69
C GLY A 15 0.19 5.85 5.51
N LYS A 16 1.10 5.71 6.47
CA LYS A 16 2.01 4.59 6.60
C LYS A 16 1.77 3.94 7.98
N ILE A 17 1.78 2.62 8.04
CA ILE A 17 1.85 1.87 9.29
C ILE A 17 3.24 1.24 9.33
N GLU A 18 3.97 1.51 10.42
CA GLU A 18 5.33 1.02 10.63
C GLU A 18 5.35 -0.12 11.65
N ASP A 19 6.39 -0.96 11.57
CA ASP A 19 6.68 -2.04 12.55
C ASP A 19 5.54 -3.04 12.76
N VAL A 20 4.78 -3.36 11.71
CA VAL A 20 3.71 -4.35 11.78
C VAL A 20 4.32 -5.75 11.72
N LEU A 21 4.07 -6.55 12.76
CA LEU A 21 4.51 -7.95 12.81
C LEU A 21 3.58 -8.83 11.96
N VAL A 22 4.11 -9.34 10.84
CA VAL A 22 3.42 -10.28 9.95
C VAL A 22 3.92 -11.70 10.22
N LYS A 23 2.99 -12.62 10.45
CA LYS A 23 3.27 -14.04 10.62
C LYS A 23 3.11 -14.79 9.30
N ILE A 24 4.15 -15.51 8.88
CA ILE A 24 4.13 -16.42 7.72
C ILE A 24 4.55 -17.80 8.24
N GLU A 25 3.60 -18.74 8.23
CA GLU A 25 3.75 -20.05 8.88
C GLU A 25 4.22 -19.89 10.34
N ASP A 26 5.43 -20.33 10.66
CA ASP A 26 6.00 -20.25 12.01
C ASP A 26 6.96 -19.07 12.21
N LEU A 27 7.14 -18.22 11.19
CA LEU A 27 8.04 -17.07 11.23
C LEU A 27 7.28 -15.76 11.39
N VAL A 28 7.87 -14.80 12.10
CA VAL A 28 7.31 -13.45 12.32
C VAL A 28 8.33 -12.41 11.86
N PHE A 29 7.88 -11.48 11.02
CA PHE A 29 8.71 -10.42 10.47
C PHE A 29 8.09 -9.04 10.71
N PRO A 30 8.87 -8.02 11.10
CA PRO A 30 8.42 -6.63 11.07
C PRO A 30 8.36 -6.14 9.61
N VAL A 31 7.25 -5.51 9.23
CA VAL A 31 7.01 -4.98 7.89
C VAL A 31 6.30 -3.64 7.99
N ASP A 32 6.65 -2.74 7.07
CA ASP A 32 5.97 -1.46 6.89
C ASP A 32 4.90 -1.57 5.79
N PHE A 33 3.75 -0.93 6.01
CA PHE A 33 2.66 -0.86 5.04
C PHE A 33 2.36 0.60 4.68
N VAL A 34 2.08 0.86 3.40
CA VAL A 34 1.56 2.15 2.94
C VAL A 34 0.10 1.96 2.55
N ILE A 35 -0.77 2.79 3.13
CA ILE A 35 -2.20 2.79 2.85
C ILE A 35 -2.47 3.75 1.71
N LEU A 36 -3.02 3.22 0.63
CA LEU A 36 -3.48 3.96 -0.53
C LEU A 36 -4.99 3.85 -0.60
N ASP A 37 -5.65 4.97 -0.87
CA ASP A 37 -7.00 4.97 -1.39
C ASP A 37 -6.87 5.01 -2.90
N ILE A 38 -7.40 3.99 -3.55
CA ILE A 38 -7.46 3.92 -4.99
C ILE A 38 -8.94 3.90 -5.33
N ASP A 39 -9.38 4.91 -6.07
CA ASP A 39 -10.65 4.78 -6.76
C ASP A 39 -10.49 3.59 -7.70
N VAL A 40 -11.13 2.48 -7.34
CA VAL A 40 -11.40 1.41 -8.29
C VAL A 40 -12.38 2.04 -9.24
N ASP A 41 -11.88 2.68 -10.30
CA ASP A 41 -12.68 3.22 -11.37
C ASP A 41 -13.50 2.02 -11.88
N ALA A 42 -14.72 1.89 -11.36
CA ALA A 42 -15.68 0.91 -11.80
C ALA A 42 -15.85 1.20 -13.27
N GLU A 43 -15.43 0.25 -14.10
CA GLU A 43 -15.56 0.22 -15.55
C GLU A 43 -16.47 1.36 -16.04
N LYS A 44 -15.88 2.49 -16.43
CA LYS A 44 -16.64 3.47 -17.17
C LYS A 44 -16.96 2.80 -18.51
N GLU A 45 -18.26 2.55 -18.72
CA GLU A 45 -18.88 2.01 -19.94
C GLU A 45 -18.25 2.49 -21.25
#